data_AF-A0A9R1BV20-F1
#
_entry.id   AF-A0A9R1BV20-F1
#
_cell.length_a   1.000
_cell.length_b   1.000
_cell.length_c   1.000
_cell.angle_alpha   90.00
_cell.angle_beta   90.00
_cell.angle_gamma   90.00
#
_symmetry.space_group_name_H-M   'P 1'
#
loop_
_entity.id
_entity.type
_entity.pdbx_description
1 polymer ?
#
loop_
_entity_poly.entity_id
_entity_poly.type
_entity_poly.pdbx_seq_one_letter_code
_entity_poly.pdbx_strand_id
1 'polypeptide(L)'
;MDRRGGITEIELECMLLDENAEAMALPFSLLEKITHNFSDKLEIGRGGFAVVYKAMLENEVVAIKRLSNTYMYEREFQREVECLIKVKHKNIVHFLGYCSDTQGNMENYNGKMVMADVQQRLLCFEYLPKGSLDAYITDSSGKLEWRKCYQVIKGICEGLNYLHQKRILHLDLKPGNILLDEDMMPKITDFGLSRCFEDGT
;
A
#
# COMPACT_ATOMS: atom_id res chain seq x y z
N MET A 1 23.64 18.70 12.07
CA MET A 1 23.13 19.39 10.87
C MET A 1 23.24 18.41 9.72
N ASP A 2 22.24 17.55 9.56
CA ASP A 2 22.22 16.55 8.49
C ASP A 2 21.68 17.20 7.21
N ARG A 3 22.46 17.17 6.13
CA ARG A 3 22.07 17.66 4.80
C ARG A 3 21.61 16.46 3.97
N ARG A 4 20.46 15.88 4.30
CA ARG A 4 19.69 15.08 3.32
C ARG A 4 18.58 15.97 2.81
N GLY A 5 18.61 16.31 1.53
CA GLY A 5 17.42 16.86 0.87
C GLY A 5 16.28 15.90 1.16
N GLY A 6 15.22 16.41 1.80
CA GLY A 6 14.04 15.60 2.08
C GLY A 6 13.43 15.14 0.75
N ILE A 7 12.97 13.90 0.71
CA ILE A 7 12.33 13.33 -0.47
C ILE A 7 11.16 14.22 -0.91
N THR A 8 11.11 14.51 -2.19
CA THR A 8 10.14 15.42 -2.81
C THR A 8 9.04 14.66 -3.55
N GLU A 9 7.96 15.37 -3.91
CA GLU A 9 6.90 14.82 -4.77
C GLU A 9 7.44 14.37 -6.14
N ILE A 10 8.42 15.10 -6.68
CA ILE A 10 9.08 14.77 -7.95
C ILE A 10 9.85 13.45 -7.86
N GLU A 11 10.59 13.22 -6.76
CA GLU A 11 11.30 11.95 -6.58
C GLU A 11 10.32 10.77 -6.44
N LEU A 12 9.21 10.97 -5.72
CA LEU A 12 8.16 9.95 -5.60
C LEU A 12 7.50 9.65 -6.97
N GLU A 13 7.28 10.66 -7.80
CA GLU A 13 6.78 10.50 -9.17
C GLU A 13 7.77 9.73 -10.06
N CYS A 14 9.06 10.07 -9.98
CA CYS A 14 10.11 9.32 -10.69
C CYS A 14 10.14 7.83 -10.28
N MET A 15 9.93 7.51 -9.01
CA MET A 15 9.88 6.13 -8.53
C MET A 15 8.66 5.35 -9.02
N LEU A 16 7.53 6.05 -9.20
CA LEU A 16 6.32 5.46 -9.75
C LEU A 16 6.51 5.11 -11.23
N LEU A 17 7.21 5.96 -11.98
CA LEU A 17 7.48 5.78 -13.40
C LEU A 17 8.64 4.80 -13.69
N ASP A 18 9.60 4.69 -12.79
CA ASP A 18 10.67 3.71 -12.89
C ASP A 18 10.26 2.38 -12.26
N GLU A 19 9.86 1.45 -13.13
CA GLU A 19 9.56 0.08 -12.71
C GLU A 19 10.70 -0.56 -11.94
N ASN A 20 11.96 -0.10 -12.03
CA ASN A 20 13.14 -0.62 -11.32
C ASN A 20 13.46 0.06 -9.98
N ALA A 21 12.82 1.18 -9.66
CA ALA A 21 13.06 1.90 -8.41
C ALA A 21 12.86 1.01 -7.17
N GLU A 22 13.72 1.17 -6.18
CA GLU A 22 13.61 0.50 -4.88
C GLU A 22 12.72 1.30 -3.94
N ALA A 23 11.87 0.62 -3.18
CA ALA A 23 11.02 1.27 -2.19
C ALA A 23 11.87 1.95 -1.10
N MET A 24 11.43 3.12 -0.61
CA MET A 24 12.21 3.93 0.33
C MET A 24 11.41 4.36 1.57
N ALA A 25 12.12 4.86 2.58
CA ALA A 25 11.50 5.53 3.71
C ALA A 25 11.03 6.94 3.30
N LEU A 26 9.75 7.23 3.47
CA LEU A 26 9.10 8.49 3.07
C LEU A 26 8.85 9.39 4.29
N PRO A 27 9.13 10.70 4.21
CA PRO A 27 8.86 11.63 5.30
C PRO A 27 7.36 11.73 5.57
N PHE A 28 6.95 11.74 6.84
CA PHE A 28 5.54 11.94 7.20
C PHE A 28 4.98 13.24 6.63
N SER A 29 5.75 14.33 6.69
CA SER A 29 5.38 15.64 6.17
C SER A 29 5.08 15.65 4.67
N LEU A 30 5.77 14.82 3.87
CA LEU A 30 5.48 14.65 2.45
C LEU A 30 4.10 14.01 2.27
N LEU A 31 3.85 12.89 2.96
CA LEU A 31 2.58 12.16 2.86
C LEU A 31 1.40 12.96 3.41
N GLU A 32 1.61 13.72 4.48
CA GLU A 32 0.62 14.64 5.06
C GLU A 32 0.27 15.75 4.06
N LYS A 33 1.28 16.34 3.39
CA LYS A 33 1.09 17.39 2.40
C LYS A 33 0.25 16.92 1.21
N ILE A 34 0.64 15.81 0.56
CA ILE A 34 -0.03 15.30 -0.66
C ILE A 34 -1.43 14.75 -0.39
N THR A 35 -1.73 14.39 0.87
CA THR A 35 -3.07 13.96 1.31
C THR A 35 -3.90 15.09 1.90
N HIS A 36 -3.42 16.34 1.85
CA HIS A 36 -4.07 17.50 2.46
C HIS A 36 -4.47 17.25 3.92
N ASN A 37 -3.50 16.83 4.73
CA ASN A 37 -3.68 16.40 6.11
C ASN A 37 -4.65 15.22 6.26
N PHE A 38 -4.53 14.22 5.38
CA PHE A 38 -5.40 13.04 5.36
C PHE A 38 -6.89 13.38 5.29
N SER A 39 -7.26 14.28 4.36
CA SER A 39 -8.63 14.72 4.18
C SER A 39 -9.57 13.57 3.81
N ASP A 40 -10.72 13.48 4.49
CA ASP A 40 -11.77 12.49 4.18
C ASP A 40 -12.26 12.55 2.72
N LYS A 41 -12.08 13.70 2.04
CA LYS A 41 -12.42 13.87 0.61
C LYS A 41 -11.54 13.03 -0.32
N LEU A 42 -10.36 12.65 0.14
CA LEU A 42 -9.39 11.84 -0.61
C LEU A 42 -9.47 10.36 -0.22
N GLU A 43 -10.32 9.99 0.72
CA GLU A 43 -10.51 8.59 1.11
C GLU A 43 -11.11 7.78 -0.05
N ILE A 44 -10.44 6.68 -0.39
CA ILE A 44 -10.89 5.73 -1.42
C ILE A 44 -11.21 4.35 -0.85
N GLY A 45 -10.89 4.11 0.42
CA GLY A 45 -11.23 2.86 1.09
C GLY A 45 -10.93 2.91 2.58
N ARG A 46 -11.75 2.23 3.36
CA ARG A 46 -11.58 2.10 4.81
C ARG A 46 -11.89 0.67 5.23
N GLY A 47 -10.89 0.04 5.82
CA GLY A 47 -11.03 -1.26 6.48
C GLY A 47 -11.07 -1.10 7.99
N GLY A 48 -11.11 -2.23 8.70
CA GLY A 48 -11.07 -2.24 10.17
C GLY A 48 -9.76 -1.72 10.76
N PHE A 49 -8.68 -1.70 9.96
CA PHE A 49 -7.32 -1.46 10.46
C PHE A 49 -6.58 -0.35 9.71
N ALA A 50 -7.08 0.11 8.56
CA ALA A 50 -6.42 1.12 7.73
C ALA A 50 -7.43 1.96 6.96
N VAL A 51 -7.01 3.18 6.63
CA VAL A 51 -7.69 4.07 5.69
C VAL A 51 -6.75 4.30 4.51
N VAL A 52 -7.28 4.24 3.30
CA VAL A 52 -6.53 4.45 2.06
C VAL A 52 -6.97 5.77 1.44
N TYR A 53 -6.00 6.63 1.15
CA TYR A 53 -6.20 7.94 0.53
C TYR A 53 -5.62 7.96 -0.88
N LYS A 54 -6.31 8.61 -1.81
CA LYS A 54 -5.81 8.94 -3.13
C LYS A 54 -5.09 10.29 -3.06
N ALA A 55 -3.80 10.33 -3.40
CA ALA A 55 -3.04 11.57 -3.45
C ALA A 55 -2.59 11.86 -4.89
N MET A 56 -2.73 13.13 -5.29
CA MET A 56 -2.32 13.62 -6.59
C MET A 56 -0.90 14.20 -6.45
N LEU A 57 0.03 13.68 -7.25
CA LEU A 57 1.35 14.29 -7.49
C LEU A 57 1.20 15.33 -8.61
N GLU A 58 2.28 15.69 -9.31
CA GLU A 58 2.18 16.68 -10.39
C GLU A 58 1.43 16.10 -11.59
N ASN A 59 1.82 14.90 -12.04
CA ASN A 59 1.17 14.23 -13.17
C ASN A 59 0.60 12.84 -12.84
N GLU A 60 0.97 12.28 -11.69
CA GLU A 60 0.65 10.91 -11.33
C GLU A 60 -0.16 10.79 -10.04
N VAL A 61 -0.78 9.63 -9.82
CA VAL A 61 -1.60 9.37 -8.63
C VAL A 61 -1.01 8.22 -7.82
N VAL A 62 -0.96 8.41 -6.50
CA VAL A 62 -0.55 7.38 -5.55
C VAL A 62 -1.67 7.04 -4.57
N ALA A 63 -1.60 5.83 -4.02
CA ALA A 63 -2.47 5.36 -2.94
C ALA A 63 -1.69 5.30 -1.62
N ILE A 64 -2.16 6.02 -0.60
CA ILE A 64 -1.55 6.09 0.73
C ILE A 64 -2.40 5.29 1.71
N LYS A 65 -1.93 4.11 2.12
CA LYS A 65 -2.56 3.30 3.18
C LYS A 65 -2.01 3.73 4.53
N ARG A 66 -2.84 4.35 5.37
CA ARG A 66 -2.52 4.74 6.74
C ARG A 66 -3.12 3.73 7.72
N LEU A 67 -2.29 3.11 8.55
CA LEU A 67 -2.76 2.20 9.59
C LEU A 67 -3.36 2.99 10.75
N SER A 68 -4.47 2.48 11.28
CA SER A 68 -5.08 2.91 12.53
C SER A 68 -4.53 2.07 13.70
N ASN A 69 -4.60 2.58 14.93
CA ASN A 69 -4.19 1.84 16.15
C ASN A 69 -2.80 1.17 16.03
N THR A 70 -1.82 1.94 15.60
CA THR A 70 -0.47 1.49 15.21
C THR A 70 0.23 0.63 16.26
N TYR A 71 0.03 0.92 17.55
CA TYR A 71 0.60 0.12 18.66
C TYR A 71 0.20 -1.35 18.61
N MET A 72 -1.03 -1.65 18.18
CA MET A 72 -1.53 -3.01 18.06
C MET A 72 -0.98 -3.72 16.82
N TYR A 73 -0.68 -2.95 15.77
CA TYR A 73 -0.39 -3.47 14.43
C TYR A 73 1.04 -3.24 13.94
N GLU A 74 1.97 -2.92 14.85
CA GLU A 74 3.38 -2.68 14.51
C GLU A 74 4.02 -3.91 13.84
N ARG A 75 3.69 -5.12 14.30
CA ARG A 75 4.23 -6.35 13.71
C ARG A 75 3.68 -6.60 12.32
N GLU A 76 2.40 -6.32 12.11
CA GLU A 76 1.71 -6.42 10.83
C GLU A 76 2.29 -5.41 9.83
N PHE A 77 2.51 -4.16 10.26
CA PHE A 77 3.19 -3.15 9.46
C PHE A 77 4.59 -3.60 9.05
N GLN A 78 5.43 -4.01 10.01
CA GLN A 78 6.80 -4.41 9.74
C GLN A 78 6.86 -5.59 8.78
N ARG A 79 5.98 -6.60 8.95
CA ARG A 79 5.89 -7.75 8.05
C ARG A 79 5.42 -7.37 6.65
N GLU A 80 4.43 -6.48 6.56
CA GLU A 80 3.93 -5.98 5.28
C GLU A 80 5.06 -5.29 4.51
N VAL A 81 5.81 -4.41 5.16
CA VAL A 81 7.00 -3.74 4.60
C VAL A 81 8.08 -4.74 4.19
N GLU A 82 8.44 -5.69 5.07
CA GLU A 82 9.46 -6.71 4.80
C GLU A 82 9.15 -7.56 3.57
N CYS A 83 7.87 -7.87 3.34
CA CYS A 83 7.45 -8.61 2.18
C CYS A 83 7.40 -7.74 0.93
N LEU A 84 6.85 -6.53 1.03
CA LEU A 84 6.70 -5.62 -0.09
C LEU A 84 8.04 -5.17 -0.69
N ILE A 85 9.08 -4.94 0.14
CA ILE A 85 10.42 -4.56 -0.34
C ILE A 85 11.05 -5.68 -1.20
N LYS A 86 10.68 -6.95 -1.00
CA LYS A 86 11.26 -8.10 -1.72
C LYS A 86 10.57 -8.42 -3.04
N VAL A 87 9.43 -7.79 -3.33
CA VAL A 87 8.58 -8.15 -4.46
C VAL A 87 8.48 -7.04 -5.48
N LYS A 88 8.49 -7.44 -6.75
CA LYS A 88 8.50 -6.55 -7.88
C LYS A 88 8.09 -7.33 -9.11
N HIS A 89 6.83 -7.19 -9.50
CA HIS A 89 6.24 -7.99 -10.55
C HIS A 89 5.01 -7.28 -11.10
N LYS A 90 4.78 -7.34 -12.41
CA LYS A 90 3.64 -6.72 -13.09
C LYS A 90 2.25 -7.07 -12.51
N ASN A 91 2.12 -8.23 -11.84
CA ASN A 91 0.88 -8.70 -11.19
C ASN A 91 0.90 -8.58 -9.66
N ILE A 92 1.77 -7.75 -9.12
CA ILE A 92 1.82 -7.35 -7.71
C ILE A 92 1.78 -5.83 -7.70
N VAL A 93 1.07 -5.23 -6.74
CA VAL A 93 1.02 -3.78 -6.62
C VAL A 93 2.43 -3.20 -6.45
N HIS A 94 2.75 -2.15 -7.20
CA HIS A 94 4.01 -1.43 -7.13
C HIS A 94 4.06 -0.65 -5.82
N PHE A 95 5.01 -1.02 -4.97
CA PHE A 95 5.22 -0.44 -3.66
C PHE A 95 6.34 0.60 -3.73
N LEU A 96 5.99 1.85 -3.43
CA LEU A 96 6.89 2.99 -3.55
C LEU A 96 7.67 3.26 -2.26
N GLY A 97 7.07 2.95 -1.10
CA GLY A 97 7.74 3.22 0.16
C GLY A 97 6.85 3.20 1.37
N TYR A 98 7.46 3.43 2.52
CA TYR A 98 6.78 3.41 3.82
C TYR A 98 7.17 4.62 4.66
N CYS A 99 6.28 5.02 5.56
CA CYS A 99 6.58 5.95 6.63
C CYS A 99 6.47 5.22 7.96
N SER A 100 7.55 5.27 8.75
CA SER A 100 7.59 4.80 10.14
C SER A 100 8.13 5.94 10.98
N ASP A 101 7.22 6.83 11.40
CA ASP A 101 7.55 8.02 12.18
C ASP A 101 6.88 7.97 13.55
N THR A 102 7.48 8.56 14.56
CA THR A 102 6.94 8.61 15.92
C THR A 102 7.12 10.04 16.43
N GLN A 103 6.00 10.73 16.64
CA GLN A 103 5.99 12.12 17.07
C GLN A 103 5.36 12.24 18.46
N GLY A 104 5.96 13.04 19.32
CA GLY A 104 5.34 13.39 20.60
C GLY A 104 4.22 14.39 20.39
N ASN A 105 3.02 14.06 20.86
CA ASN A 105 1.88 14.97 20.90
C ASN A 105 1.41 15.19 22.34
N MET A 106 0.87 16.37 22.60
CA MET A 106 0.26 16.69 23.89
C MET A 106 -1.19 16.20 23.89
N GLU A 107 -1.46 15.11 24.61
CA GLU A 107 -2.78 14.48 24.69
C GLU A 107 -3.42 14.70 26.05
N ASN A 108 -4.76 14.75 26.09
CA ASN A 108 -5.51 14.80 27.33
C ASN A 108 -5.83 13.38 27.81
N TYR A 109 -5.27 12.99 28.94
CA TYR A 109 -5.56 11.72 29.60
C TYR A 109 -6.10 11.96 31.00
N ASN A 110 -7.37 11.59 31.24
CA ASN A 110 -8.07 11.79 32.51
C ASN A 110 -7.97 13.24 33.05
N GLY A 111 -8.07 14.23 32.16
CA GLY A 111 -8.02 15.66 32.53
C GLY A 111 -6.60 16.21 32.72
N LYS A 112 -5.55 15.40 32.49
CA LYS A 112 -4.16 15.84 32.55
C LYS A 112 -3.55 15.86 31.15
N MET A 113 -2.84 16.93 30.85
CA MET A 113 -2.03 17.03 29.65
C MET A 113 -0.77 16.17 29.82
N VAL A 114 -0.58 15.17 28.96
CA VAL A 114 0.58 14.29 28.96
C VAL A 114 1.23 14.30 27.58
N MET A 115 2.55 14.18 27.54
CA MET A 115 3.26 13.86 26.30
C MET A 115 2.99 12.40 25.98
N ALA A 116 2.37 12.14 24.83
CA ALA A 116 2.12 10.81 24.31
C ALA A 116 2.81 10.65 22.96
N ASP A 117 3.45 9.52 22.74
CA ASP A 117 3.98 9.17 21.44
C ASP A 117 2.82 8.81 20.50
N VAL A 118 2.84 9.36 19.29
CA VAL A 118 1.92 9.05 18.21
C VAL A 118 2.73 8.47 17.07
N GLN A 119 2.56 7.17 16.86
CA GLN A 119 3.18 6.47 15.74
C GLN A 119 2.38 6.73 14.46
N GLN A 120 3.10 7.10 13.41
CA GLN A 120 2.59 7.22 12.05
C GLN A 120 3.16 6.04 11.26
N ARG A 121 2.26 5.18 10.77
CA ARG A 121 2.58 4.00 9.95
C ARG A 121 1.80 4.10 8.65
N LEU A 122 2.52 4.39 7.57
CA LEU A 122 1.92 4.57 6.25
C LEU A 122 2.69 3.77 5.20
N LEU A 123 1.96 3.36 4.16
CA LEU A 123 2.47 2.67 3.00
C LEU A 123 2.02 3.42 1.75
N CYS A 124 2.92 3.60 0.79
CA CYS A 124 2.69 4.31 -0.45
C CYS A 124 2.79 3.34 -1.63
N PHE A 125 1.78 3.34 -2.48
CA PHE A 125 1.65 2.45 -3.63
C PHE A 125 1.27 3.22 -4.89
N GLU A 126 1.42 2.60 -6.05
CA GLU A 126 0.69 3.01 -7.24
C GLU A 126 -0.84 3.03 -6.98
N TYR A 127 -1.55 3.95 -7.65
CA TYR A 127 -3.00 3.96 -7.63
C TYR A 127 -3.59 3.10 -8.75
N LEU A 128 -4.56 2.25 -8.41
CA LEU A 128 -5.19 1.32 -9.35
C LEU A 128 -6.66 1.71 -9.60
N PRO A 129 -6.97 2.38 -10.73
CA PRO A 129 -8.22 3.12 -10.90
C PRO A 129 -9.45 2.25 -11.14
N LYS A 130 -9.28 0.97 -11.53
CA LYS A 130 -10.41 0.05 -11.71
C LYS A 130 -10.82 -0.63 -10.41
N GLY A 131 -10.11 -0.37 -9.31
CA GLY A 131 -10.47 -0.85 -7.99
C GLY A 131 -10.33 -2.37 -7.86
N SER A 132 -11.07 -2.95 -6.90
CA SER A 132 -10.99 -4.37 -6.59
C SER A 132 -11.81 -5.23 -7.56
N LEU A 133 -11.28 -6.42 -7.85
CA LEU A 133 -11.96 -7.49 -8.58
C LEU A 133 -13.30 -7.89 -7.93
N ASP A 134 -13.47 -7.70 -6.62
CA ASP A 134 -14.71 -8.02 -5.88
C ASP A 134 -15.96 -7.36 -6.51
N ALA A 135 -15.82 -6.11 -6.95
CA ALA A 135 -16.89 -5.35 -7.60
C ALA A 135 -17.33 -5.96 -8.94
N TYR A 136 -16.45 -6.70 -9.63
CA TYR A 136 -16.72 -7.28 -10.95
C TYR A 136 -17.25 -8.71 -10.88
N ILE A 137 -17.09 -9.38 -9.73
CA ILE A 137 -17.59 -10.74 -9.51
C ILE A 137 -18.98 -10.70 -8.88
N THR A 138 -19.25 -9.71 -8.02
CA THR A 138 -20.52 -9.59 -7.29
C THR A 138 -21.62 -8.88 -8.07
N ASP A 139 -21.27 -7.95 -8.96
CA ASP A 139 -22.26 -7.21 -9.76
C ASP A 139 -22.75 -8.03 -10.96
N SER A 140 -24.05 -8.34 -10.95
CA SER A 140 -24.73 -9.07 -12.03
C SER A 140 -24.80 -8.33 -13.37
N SER A 141 -24.57 -7.01 -13.37
CA SER A 141 -24.65 -6.15 -14.57
C SER A 141 -23.32 -5.98 -15.33
N GLY A 142 -22.19 -6.38 -14.72
CA GLY A 142 -20.83 -6.08 -15.19
C GLY A 142 -19.95 -7.30 -15.42
N LYS A 143 -20.53 -8.47 -15.79
CA LYS A 143 -19.77 -9.70 -16.01
C LYS A 143 -18.64 -9.47 -17.00
N LEU A 144 -17.42 -9.73 -16.54
CA LEU A 144 -16.23 -9.70 -17.39
C LEU A 144 -16.39 -10.68 -18.55
N GLU A 145 -16.05 -10.23 -19.76
CA GLU A 145 -15.94 -11.11 -20.90
C GLU A 145 -14.91 -12.22 -20.60
N TRP A 146 -15.17 -13.45 -21.07
CA TRP A 146 -14.31 -14.59 -20.80
C TRP A 146 -12.82 -14.33 -21.07
N ARG A 147 -12.49 -13.58 -22.14
CA ARG A 147 -11.11 -13.21 -22.45
C ARG A 147 -10.46 -12.41 -21.33
N LYS A 148 -11.17 -11.44 -20.76
CA LYS A 148 -10.71 -10.65 -19.61
C LYS A 148 -10.63 -11.50 -18.35
N CYS A 149 -11.63 -12.36 -18.10
CA CYS A 149 -11.59 -13.32 -16.99
C CYS A 149 -10.32 -14.18 -17.05
N TYR A 150 -10.00 -14.73 -18.22
CA TYR A 150 -8.81 -15.54 -18.42
C TYR A 150 -7.53 -14.75 -18.18
N GLN A 151 -7.45 -13.49 -18.66
CA GLN A 151 -6.31 -12.61 -18.40
C GLN A 151 -6.11 -12.35 -16.91
N VAL A 152 -7.20 -12.08 -16.18
CA VAL A 152 -7.19 -11.89 -14.72
C VAL A 152 -6.73 -13.16 -14.01
N ILE A 153 -7.30 -14.33 -14.33
CA ILE A 153 -6.91 -15.61 -13.73
C ILE A 153 -5.41 -15.87 -13.97
N LYS A 154 -4.96 -15.72 -15.22
CA LYS A 154 -3.57 -15.94 -15.59
C LYS A 154 -2.64 -15.00 -14.83
N GLY A 155 -2.95 -13.71 -14.76
CA GLY A 155 -2.13 -12.72 -14.04
C GLY A 155 -2.06 -13.00 -12.53
N ILE A 156 -3.17 -13.40 -11.91
CA ILE A 156 -3.16 -13.82 -10.49
C ILE A 156 -2.24 -15.04 -10.30
N CYS A 157 -2.33 -16.04 -11.16
CA CYS A 157 -1.46 -17.22 -11.10
C CYS A 157 0.03 -16.85 -11.29
N GLU A 158 0.35 -15.95 -12.22
CA GLU A 158 1.71 -15.46 -12.45
C GLU A 158 2.25 -14.72 -11.22
N GLY A 159 1.47 -13.82 -10.63
CA GLY A 159 1.82 -13.11 -9.40
C GLY A 159 2.03 -14.02 -8.21
N LEU A 160 1.14 -15.00 -7.98
CA LEU A 160 1.29 -15.99 -6.91
C LEU A 160 2.51 -16.88 -7.10
N ASN A 161 2.75 -17.34 -8.32
CA ASN A 161 3.94 -18.13 -8.63
C ASN A 161 5.22 -17.35 -8.31
N TYR A 162 5.28 -16.07 -8.67
CA TYR A 162 6.39 -15.19 -8.32
C TYR A 162 6.56 -15.06 -6.79
N LEU A 163 5.48 -14.83 -6.04
CA LEU A 163 5.52 -14.76 -4.58
C LEU A 163 6.08 -16.05 -3.97
N HIS A 164 5.62 -17.21 -4.44
CA HIS A 164 6.08 -18.51 -3.94
C HIS A 164 7.55 -18.77 -4.28
N GLN A 165 8.03 -18.36 -5.46
CA GLN A 165 9.46 -18.42 -5.80
C GLN A 165 10.32 -17.56 -4.87
N LYS A 166 9.77 -16.45 -4.37
CA LYS A 166 10.38 -15.59 -3.34
C LYS A 166 10.16 -16.09 -1.90
N ARG A 167 9.57 -17.28 -1.72
CA ARG A 167 9.20 -17.87 -0.41
C ARG A 167 8.29 -16.95 0.41
N ILE A 168 7.33 -16.32 -0.25
CA ILE A 168 6.33 -15.46 0.36
C ILE A 168 4.96 -16.12 0.25
N LEU A 169 4.30 -16.35 1.39
CA LEU A 169 2.91 -16.77 1.44
C LEU A 169 2.02 -15.55 1.68
N HIS A 170 1.07 -15.29 0.78
CA HIS A 170 0.16 -14.14 0.89
C HIS A 170 -0.82 -14.27 2.07
N LEU A 171 -1.38 -15.47 2.27
CA LEU A 171 -2.31 -15.87 3.33
C LEU A 171 -3.69 -15.17 3.37
N ASP A 172 -3.89 -14.07 2.64
CA ASP A 172 -5.20 -13.38 2.54
C ASP A 172 -5.62 -13.12 1.09
N LEU A 173 -5.46 -14.11 0.22
CA LEU A 173 -5.85 -13.96 -1.19
C LEU A 173 -7.37 -14.06 -1.33
N LYS A 174 -7.99 -12.97 -1.78
CA LYS A 174 -9.44 -12.85 -2.03
C LYS A 174 -9.68 -11.80 -3.12
N PRO A 175 -10.86 -11.76 -3.77
CA PRO A 175 -11.17 -10.75 -4.79
C PRO A 175 -10.94 -9.30 -4.31
N GLY A 176 -11.26 -9.02 -3.04
CA GLY A 176 -10.96 -7.74 -2.36
C GLY A 176 -9.51 -7.29 -2.44
N ASN A 177 -8.57 -8.25 -2.46
CA ASN A 177 -7.12 -8.02 -2.46
C ASN A 177 -6.48 -8.23 -3.84
N ILE A 178 -7.30 -8.30 -4.89
CA ILE A 178 -6.86 -8.20 -6.29
C ILE A 178 -7.36 -6.86 -6.82
N LEU A 179 -6.45 -5.92 -7.05
CA LEU A 179 -6.76 -4.65 -7.67
C LEU A 179 -6.53 -4.71 -9.18
N LEU A 180 -7.19 -3.84 -9.93
CA LEU A 180 -7.13 -3.80 -11.38
C LEU A 180 -6.59 -2.44 -11.83
N ASP A 181 -5.62 -2.47 -12.74
CA ASP A 181 -5.11 -1.26 -13.41
C ASP A 181 -6.04 -0.80 -14.54
N GLU A 182 -5.63 0.23 -15.28
CA GLU A 182 -6.38 0.82 -16.38
C GLU A 182 -6.75 -0.19 -17.48
N ASP A 183 -5.87 -1.17 -17.71
CA ASP A 183 -5.99 -2.22 -18.73
C ASP A 183 -6.72 -3.47 -18.23
N MET A 184 -7.28 -3.43 -17.01
CA MET A 184 -7.92 -4.57 -16.35
C MET A 184 -6.95 -5.72 -16.02
N MET A 185 -5.65 -5.42 -15.90
CA MET A 185 -4.68 -6.42 -15.46
C MET A 185 -4.66 -6.50 -13.92
N PRO A 186 -4.56 -7.72 -13.36
CA PRO A 186 -4.65 -7.92 -11.92
C PRO A 186 -3.32 -7.63 -11.23
N LYS A 187 -3.41 -6.99 -10.07
CA LYS A 187 -2.31 -6.78 -9.14
C LYS A 187 -2.69 -7.24 -7.74
N ILE A 188 -1.92 -8.17 -7.19
CA ILE A 188 -2.08 -8.67 -5.83
C ILE A 188 -1.63 -7.58 -4.84
N THR A 189 -2.43 -7.34 -3.81
CA THR A 189 -2.17 -6.32 -2.76
C THR A 189 -2.52 -6.85 -1.37
N ASP A 190 -2.27 -6.03 -0.35
CA ASP A 190 -2.57 -6.27 1.08
C ASP A 190 -1.77 -7.43 1.70
N PHE A 191 -0.51 -7.13 2.00
CA PHE A 191 0.46 -8.09 2.52
C PHE A 191 0.48 -8.13 4.06
N GLY A 192 -0.48 -7.52 4.74
CA GLY A 192 -0.53 -7.43 6.22
C GLY A 192 -0.54 -8.77 6.95
N LEU A 193 -1.09 -9.82 6.32
CA LEU A 193 -1.07 -11.19 6.86
C LEU A 193 0.03 -12.07 6.26
N SER A 194 0.80 -11.55 5.30
CA SER A 194 1.82 -12.32 4.59
C SER A 194 2.93 -12.83 5.50
N ARG A 195 3.61 -13.88 5.04
CA ARG A 195 4.79 -14.46 5.69
C ARG A 195 5.90 -14.62 4.68
N CYS A 196 7.02 -13.95 4.95
CA CYS A 196 8.25 -14.07 4.21
C CYS A 196 9.19 -15.00 4.97
N PHE A 197 9.55 -16.12 4.36
CA PHE A 197 10.50 -17.06 4.95
C PHE A 197 11.89 -16.73 4.44
N GLU A 198 12.87 -16.71 5.34
CA GLU A 198 14.28 -16.58 4.96
C GLU A 198 14.75 -17.84 4.24
N ASP A 199 15.83 -17.72 3.47
CA ASP A 199 16.54 -18.89 2.98
C ASP A 199 17.10 -19.65 4.18
N GLY A 200 16.54 -20.85 4.42
CA GLY A 200 16.68 -21.59 5.66
C GLY A 200 18.07 -21.59 6.28
N THR A 201 18.11 -21.27 7.58
CA THR A 201 19.08 -21.83 8.52
C THR A 201 18.88 -23.33 8.66
#